data_AF-A0A1F8U8U2-F1
#
_entry.id   AF-A0A1F8U8U2-F1
#
_cell.length_a   1.000
_cell.length_b   1.000
_cell.length_c   1.000
_cell.angle_alpha   90.00
_cell.angle_beta   90.00
_cell.angle_gamma   90.00
#
_symmetry.space_group_name_H-M   'P 1'
#
loop_
_entity.id
_entity.type
_entity.pdbx_description
1 polymer ?
#
loop_
_entity_poly.entity_id
_entity_poly.type
_entity_poly.pdbx_seq_one_letter_code
_entity_poly.pdbx_strand_id
1 'polypeptide(L)'
;MILQNRKDVNAVIHSHPFYSTVFAVTEQPIPAVTEEFAQIIGNDVICAEYALPGTIELANHALKALGERNAVLLTSHGALCVGVDIPSAFMVCEVLEKAAQVLLMSKLIGTARIIPEEDVNKMQNFVKTAYGQIKS
;
A
#
# COMPACT_ATOMS: atom_id res chain seq x y z
N MET A 1 -12.24 -11.17 -7.41
CA MET A 1 -12.85 -9.82 -7.27
C MET A 1 -11.88 -8.71 -7.67
N ILE A 2 -10.70 -8.58 -7.04
CA ILE A 2 -9.74 -7.51 -7.37
C ILE A 2 -9.32 -7.54 -8.84
N LEU A 3 -8.75 -8.66 -9.33
CA LEU A 3 -8.36 -8.84 -10.75
C LEU A 3 -9.51 -8.62 -11.75
N GLN A 4 -10.76 -8.78 -11.32
CA GLN A 4 -11.92 -8.58 -12.19
C GLN A 4 -12.28 -7.09 -12.34
N ASN A 5 -12.03 -6.28 -11.30
CA ASN A 5 -12.45 -4.88 -11.19
C ASN A 5 -11.30 -3.87 -11.43
N ARG A 6 -10.04 -4.24 -11.14
CA ARG A 6 -8.85 -3.41 -11.39
C ARG A 6 -8.11 -3.93 -12.63
N LYS A 7 -8.36 -3.31 -13.79
CA LYS A 7 -7.82 -3.75 -15.08
C LYS A 7 -6.31 -3.55 -15.23
N ASP A 8 -5.75 -2.68 -14.43
CA ASP A 8 -4.32 -2.40 -14.32
C ASP A 8 -3.57 -3.43 -13.45
N VAL A 9 -4.28 -4.33 -12.76
CA VAL A 9 -3.71 -5.31 -11.85
C VAL A 9 -3.77 -6.72 -12.45
N ASN A 10 -2.62 -7.41 -12.51
CA ASN A 10 -2.54 -8.83 -12.89
C ASN A 10 -1.99 -9.74 -11.78
N ALA A 11 -1.54 -9.16 -10.66
CA ALA A 11 -1.00 -9.90 -9.53
C ALA A 11 -1.56 -9.36 -8.21
N VAL A 12 -1.87 -10.28 -7.30
CA VAL A 12 -2.32 -9.97 -5.93
C VAL A 12 -1.52 -10.82 -4.96
N ILE A 13 -0.95 -10.19 -3.95
CA ILE A 13 -0.30 -10.87 -2.83
C ILE A 13 -1.04 -10.51 -1.55
N HIS A 14 -1.46 -11.53 -0.82
CA HIS A 14 -1.98 -11.40 0.54
C HIS A 14 -0.96 -12.00 1.52
N SER A 15 -0.68 -11.28 2.58
CA SER A 15 0.24 -11.71 3.64
C SER A 15 -0.11 -11.05 4.97
N HIS A 16 0.52 -11.51 6.06
CA HIS A 16 0.34 -10.99 7.42
C HIS A 16 1.67 -10.40 7.93
N PRO A 17 2.20 -9.33 7.31
CA PRO A 17 3.50 -8.80 7.67
C PRO A 17 3.40 -8.03 9.00
N PHE A 18 4.43 -8.13 9.84
CA PHE A 18 4.33 -7.82 11.26
C PHE A 18 3.94 -6.36 11.52
N TYR A 19 4.69 -5.40 10.95
CA TYR A 19 4.47 -3.98 11.20
C TYR A 19 3.18 -3.51 10.55
N SER A 20 2.89 -3.89 9.32
CA SER A 20 1.63 -3.51 8.67
C SER A 20 0.42 -4.07 9.44
N THR A 21 0.54 -5.26 10.02
CA THR A 21 -0.50 -5.84 10.88
C THR A 21 -0.69 -5.03 12.17
N VAL A 22 0.37 -4.43 12.74
CA VAL A 22 0.23 -3.49 13.88
C VAL A 22 -0.67 -2.31 13.53
N PHE A 23 -0.54 -1.75 12.32
CA PHE A 23 -1.45 -0.69 11.85
C PHE A 23 -2.87 -1.23 11.61
N ALA A 24 -2.99 -2.43 11.03
CA ALA A 24 -4.28 -3.05 10.75
C ALA A 24 -5.09 -3.40 12.02
N VAL A 25 -4.44 -3.83 13.11
CA VAL A 25 -5.12 -4.12 14.40
C VAL A 25 -5.48 -2.85 15.18
N THR A 26 -4.89 -1.71 14.83
CA THR A 26 -5.18 -0.40 15.45
C THR A 26 -6.02 0.51 14.57
N GLU A 27 -6.47 0.01 13.42
CA GLU A 27 -7.24 0.75 12.41
C GLU A 27 -6.57 2.07 12.00
N GLN A 28 -5.24 2.10 11.99
CA GLN A 28 -4.47 3.29 11.61
C GLN A 28 -4.03 3.22 10.16
N PRO A 29 -4.15 4.31 9.37
CA PRO A 29 -3.58 4.35 8.04
C PRO A 29 -2.05 4.47 8.10
N ILE A 30 -1.39 4.08 7.01
CA ILE A 30 0.04 4.30 6.77
C ILE A 30 0.17 5.39 5.69
N PRO A 31 0.51 6.64 6.04
CA PRO A 31 0.75 7.70 5.05
C PRO A 31 2.13 7.57 4.37
N ALA A 32 2.31 8.31 3.28
CA ALA A 32 3.58 8.45 2.58
C ALA A 32 4.64 9.14 3.44
N VAL A 33 5.47 8.34 4.13
CA VAL A 33 6.60 8.80 4.96
C VAL A 33 7.97 8.58 4.32
N THR A 34 8.04 7.78 3.25
CA THR A 34 9.26 7.56 2.47
C THR A 34 8.97 7.82 0.99
N GLU A 35 9.99 8.27 0.25
CA GLU A 35 9.86 8.53 -1.19
C GLU A 35 9.50 7.26 -1.98
N GLU A 36 10.06 6.11 -1.58
CA GLU A 36 9.76 4.80 -2.14
C GLU A 36 8.27 4.45 -1.99
N PHE A 37 7.68 4.71 -0.81
CA PHE A 37 6.25 4.51 -0.57
C PHE A 37 5.41 5.44 -1.46
N ALA A 38 5.78 6.72 -1.54
CA ALA A 38 5.09 7.69 -2.38
C ALA A 38 5.09 7.27 -3.87
N GLN A 39 6.24 6.79 -4.36
CA GLN A 39 6.41 6.35 -5.74
C GLN A 39 5.61 5.08 -6.07
N ILE A 40 5.69 4.08 -5.20
CA ILE A 40 5.20 2.72 -5.51
C ILE A 40 3.74 2.52 -5.06
N ILE A 41 3.34 3.13 -3.95
CA ILE A 41 2.03 2.91 -3.33
C ILE A 41 1.13 4.14 -3.49
N GLY A 42 1.67 5.33 -3.30
CA GLY A 42 0.95 6.60 -3.40
C GLY A 42 0.81 7.31 -2.06
N ASN A 43 -0.32 7.99 -1.86
CA ASN A 43 -0.52 8.91 -0.73
C ASN A 43 -0.60 8.20 0.62
N ASP A 44 -1.30 7.07 0.67
CA ASP A 44 -1.56 6.32 1.89
C ASP A 44 -2.00 4.88 1.61
N VAL A 45 -2.03 4.08 2.68
CA VAL A 45 -2.72 2.78 2.75
C VAL A 45 -3.68 2.82 3.92
N ILE A 46 -4.95 2.54 3.66
CA ILE A 46 -6.03 2.58 4.65
C ILE A 46 -6.47 1.17 5.06
N CYS A 47 -7.19 1.10 6.19
CA CYS A 47 -7.82 -0.12 6.66
C CYS A 47 -9.18 -0.36 5.99
N ALA A 48 -9.40 -1.56 5.48
CA ALA A 48 -10.71 -2.03 5.04
C ALA A 48 -11.60 -2.34 6.26
N GLU A 49 -12.91 -2.17 6.11
CA GLU A 49 -13.89 -2.57 7.12
C GLU A 49 -13.72 -4.06 7.49
N TYR A 50 -13.78 -4.38 8.79
CA TYR A 50 -13.60 -5.75 9.27
C TYR A 50 -14.68 -6.69 8.72
N ALA A 51 -14.28 -7.90 8.35
CA ALA A 51 -15.17 -9.00 8.02
C ALA A 51 -14.41 -10.33 8.17
N LEU A 52 -15.15 -11.45 8.28
CA LEU A 52 -14.51 -12.76 8.48
C LEU A 52 -13.65 -13.18 7.27
N PRO A 53 -12.48 -13.82 7.52
CA PRO A 53 -11.64 -14.35 6.44
C PRO A 53 -12.39 -15.31 5.51
N GLY A 54 -12.13 -15.20 4.21
CA GLY A 54 -12.75 -16.05 3.19
C GLY A 54 -14.17 -15.65 2.77
N THR A 55 -14.76 -14.59 3.35
CA THR A 55 -16.08 -14.09 2.98
C THR A 55 -16.06 -13.17 1.76
N ILE A 56 -17.18 -13.12 1.05
CA ILE A 56 -17.41 -12.15 -0.04
C ILE A 56 -17.42 -10.71 0.52
N GLU A 57 -17.92 -10.54 1.75
CA GLU A 57 -17.94 -9.27 2.46
C GLU A 57 -16.52 -8.71 2.64
N LEU A 58 -15.57 -9.52 3.13
CA LEU A 58 -14.16 -9.12 3.23
C LEU A 58 -13.58 -8.74 1.87
N ALA A 59 -13.89 -9.50 0.82
CA ALA A 59 -13.41 -9.20 -0.52
C ALA A 59 -13.99 -7.88 -1.07
N ASN A 60 -15.24 -7.55 -0.75
CA ASN A 60 -15.87 -6.26 -1.08
C ASN A 60 -15.24 -5.11 -0.31
N HIS A 61 -15.05 -5.26 1.00
CA HIS A 61 -14.41 -4.24 1.84
C HIS A 61 -12.99 -3.96 1.39
N ALA A 62 -12.21 -5.01 1.10
CA ALA A 62 -10.87 -4.89 0.56
C ALA A 62 -10.86 -4.17 -0.79
N LEU A 63 -11.76 -4.52 -1.73
CA LEU A 63 -11.84 -3.87 -3.03
C LEU A 63 -12.21 -2.37 -2.91
N LYS A 64 -13.19 -2.04 -2.07
CA LYS A 64 -13.65 -0.66 -1.81
C LYS A 64 -12.51 0.18 -1.22
N ALA A 65 -11.81 -0.33 -0.22
CA ALA A 65 -10.75 0.39 0.46
C ALA A 65 -9.46 0.47 -0.38
N LEU A 66 -9.16 -0.56 -1.18
CA LEU A 66 -8.06 -0.53 -2.15
C LEU A 66 -8.24 0.63 -3.13
N GLY A 67 -9.44 0.83 -3.68
CA GLY A 67 -9.68 1.89 -4.67
C GLY A 67 -8.64 1.81 -5.80
N GLU A 68 -7.92 2.90 -6.04
CA GLU A 68 -6.81 2.99 -7.01
C GLU A 68 -5.41 2.76 -6.37
N ARG A 69 -5.34 2.48 -5.06
CA ARG A 69 -4.07 2.21 -4.37
C ARG A 69 -3.50 0.87 -4.80
N ASN A 70 -2.20 0.70 -4.53
CA ASN A 70 -1.53 -0.58 -4.74
C ASN A 70 -1.53 -1.48 -3.50
N ALA A 71 -1.98 -0.99 -2.34
CA ALA A 71 -2.14 -1.81 -1.15
C ALA A 71 -3.33 -1.36 -0.28
N VAL A 72 -3.81 -2.28 0.55
CA VAL A 72 -4.85 -2.08 1.55
C VAL A 72 -4.55 -2.92 2.79
N LEU A 73 -4.81 -2.37 3.98
CA LEU A 73 -4.78 -3.11 5.24
C LEU A 73 -6.11 -3.81 5.46
N LEU A 74 -6.07 -5.04 5.94
CA LEU A 74 -7.25 -5.81 6.33
C LEU A 74 -7.33 -5.76 7.87
N THR A 75 -8.32 -5.04 8.40
CA THR A 75 -8.48 -4.83 9.85
C THR A 75 -8.40 -6.14 10.62
N SER A 76 -7.55 -6.18 11.66
CA SER A 76 -7.30 -7.37 12.49
C SER A 76 -6.85 -8.63 11.73
N HIS A 77 -6.27 -8.49 10.53
CA HIS A 77 -5.91 -9.62 9.67
C HIS A 77 -4.52 -9.49 9.03
N GLY A 78 -4.25 -8.44 8.26
CA GLY A 78 -2.97 -8.32 7.55
C GLY A 78 -3.02 -7.29 6.43
N ALA A 79 -2.38 -7.59 5.29
CA ALA A 79 -2.35 -6.70 4.14
C ALA A 79 -2.65 -7.43 2.83
N LEU A 80 -3.07 -6.66 1.83
CA LEU A 80 -3.21 -7.09 0.46
C LEU A 80 -2.52 -6.06 -0.44
N CYS A 81 -1.64 -6.54 -1.31
CA CYS A 81 -0.85 -5.75 -2.24
C CYS A 81 -1.13 -6.20 -3.68
N VAL A 82 -1.09 -5.26 -4.61
CA VAL A 82 -1.41 -5.50 -6.03
C VAL A 82 -0.32 -4.95 -6.95
N GLY A 83 -0.20 -5.54 -8.13
CA GLY A 83 0.77 -5.12 -9.15
C GLY A 83 0.40 -5.58 -10.56
N VAL A 84 1.14 -5.07 -11.54
CA VAL A 84 1.02 -5.45 -12.96
C VAL A 84 1.57 -6.85 -13.24
N ASP A 85 2.38 -7.37 -12.32
CA ASP A 85 2.99 -8.69 -12.32
C ASP A 85 3.40 -9.08 -10.88
N ILE A 86 3.84 -10.32 -10.68
CA ILE A 86 4.24 -10.80 -9.34
C ILE A 86 5.41 -10.00 -8.74
N PRO A 87 6.48 -9.66 -9.49
CA PRO A 87 7.56 -8.80 -8.96
C PRO A 87 7.09 -7.44 -8.46
N SER A 88 6.24 -6.72 -9.22
CA SER A 88 5.70 -5.43 -8.78
C SER A 88 4.79 -5.57 -7.56
N ALA A 89 3.94 -6.60 -7.49
CA ALA A 89 3.11 -6.85 -6.31
C ALA A 89 3.97 -7.17 -5.07
N PHE A 90 5.07 -7.90 -5.25
CA PHE A 90 6.01 -8.21 -4.17
C PHE A 90 6.76 -6.96 -3.69
N MET A 91 7.21 -6.12 -4.62
CA MET A 91 7.81 -4.81 -4.30
C MET A 91 6.86 -3.95 -3.46
N VAL A 92 5.57 -3.93 -3.80
CA VAL A 92 4.56 -3.23 -2.98
C VAL A 92 4.49 -3.80 -1.56
N CYS A 93 4.58 -5.12 -1.37
CA CYS A 93 4.63 -5.74 -0.03
C CYS A 93 5.85 -5.27 0.77
N GLU A 94 7.03 -5.27 0.16
CA GLU A 94 8.28 -4.87 0.82
C GLU A 94 8.25 -3.41 1.25
N VAL A 95 7.79 -2.53 0.34
CA VAL A 95 7.69 -1.09 0.59
C VAL A 95 6.67 -0.78 1.67
N LEU A 96 5.51 -1.45 1.65
CA LEU A 96 4.49 -1.28 2.68
C LEU A 96 5.04 -1.64 4.06
N GLU A 97 5.65 -2.81 4.20
CA GLU A 97 6.14 -3.29 5.50
C GLU A 97 7.28 -2.42 6.02
N LYS A 98 8.20 -2.02 5.16
CA LYS A 98 9.29 -1.10 5.50
C LYS A 98 8.76 0.26 5.93
N ALA A 99 7.79 0.83 5.22
CA ALA A 99 7.20 2.12 5.59
C ALA A 99 6.43 2.03 6.92
N ALA A 100 5.70 0.94 7.15
CA ALA A 100 5.04 0.67 8.42
C ALA A 100 6.05 0.64 9.58
N GLN A 101 7.16 -0.08 9.40
CA GLN A 101 8.24 -0.14 10.37
C GLN A 101 8.83 1.25 10.64
N VAL A 102 9.19 1.99 9.60
CA VAL A 102 9.76 3.34 9.71
C VAL A 102 8.81 4.28 10.46
N LEU A 103 7.54 4.29 10.08
CA LEU A 103 6.52 5.13 10.72
C LEU A 103 6.37 4.77 12.20
N LEU A 104 6.25 3.48 12.54
CA LEU A 104 6.12 3.06 13.94
C LEU A 104 7.35 3.46 14.76
N MET A 105 8.55 3.19 14.24
CA MET A 105 9.80 3.50 14.93
C MET A 105 10.06 5.00 15.04
N SER A 106 9.64 5.81 14.06
CA SER A 106 9.79 7.27 14.11
C SER A 106 9.08 7.90 15.30
N LYS A 107 7.98 7.28 15.79
CA LYS A 107 7.23 7.76 16.97
C LYS A 107 8.06 7.75 18.25
N LEU A 108 9.14 6.97 18.30
CA LEU A 108 10.08 6.96 19.42
C LEU A 108 11.00 8.19 19.45
N ILE A 109 11.15 8.87 18.31
CA ILE A 109 12.02 10.04 18.14
C ILE A 109 11.18 11.32 18.06
N GLY A 110 10.03 11.28 17.37
CA GLY A 110 9.15 12.42 17.21
C GLY A 110 7.97 12.15 16.28
N THR A 111 7.46 13.22 15.66
CA THR A 111 6.35 13.11 14.69
C THR A 111 6.92 12.96 13.29
N ALA A 112 6.51 11.91 12.57
CA ALA A 112 6.90 11.70 11.18
C ALA A 112 6.41 12.84 10.29
N ARG A 113 7.27 13.32 9.39
CA ARG A 113 6.86 14.20 8.30
C ARG A 113 6.17 13.38 7.22
N ILE A 114 4.99 13.80 6.81
CA ILE A 114 4.25 13.22 5.69
C ILE A 114 4.64 13.97 4.40
N ILE A 115 4.86 13.24 3.31
CA ILE A 115 5.11 13.81 2.00
C ILE A 115 3.80 14.44 1.48
N PRO A 116 3.79 15.72 1.08
CA PRO A 116 2.59 16.36 0.53
C PRO A 116 2.08 15.61 -0.70
N GLU A 117 0.76 15.51 -0.86
CA GLU A 117 0.11 14.82 -1.97
C GLU A 117 0.58 15.33 -3.35
N GLU A 118 0.82 16.64 -3.49
CA GLU A 118 1.36 17.21 -4.73
C GLU A 118 2.72 16.59 -5.11
N ASP A 119 3.58 16.37 -4.12
CA ASP A 119 4.91 15.77 -4.33
C ASP A 119 4.81 14.27 -4.56
N VAL A 120 3.89 13.57 -3.90
CA VAL A 120 3.57 12.15 -4.19
C VAL A 120 3.15 12.00 -5.65
N ASN A 121 2.24 12.84 -6.13
CA ASN A 121 1.77 12.82 -7.51
C ASN A 121 2.91 13.07 -8.52
N LYS A 122 3.81 14.01 -8.23
CA LYS A 122 5.01 14.25 -9.05
C LYS A 122 5.93 13.01 -9.08
N MET A 123 6.15 12.38 -7.93
CA MET A 123 6.98 11.18 -7.80
C MET A 123 6.40 9.99 -8.57
N GLN A 124 5.09 9.72 -8.46
CA GLN A 124 4.42 8.68 -9.23
C GLN A 124 4.50 8.93 -10.73
N ASN A 125 4.32 10.19 -11.17
CA ASN A 125 4.46 10.55 -12.57
C ASN A 125 5.90 10.37 -13.07
N PHE A 126 6.90 10.73 -12.28
CA PHE A 126 8.31 10.54 -12.64
C PHE A 126 8.66 9.06 -12.83
N VAL A 127 8.20 8.17 -11.95
CA VAL A 127 8.43 6.72 -12.11
C VAL A 127 7.76 6.18 -13.37
N LYS A 128 6.53 6.63 -13.67
CA LYS A 128 5.79 6.21 -14.87
C LYS A 128 6.42 6.71 -16.18
N THR A 129 7.14 7.83 -16.16
CA THR A 129 7.54 8.55 -17.40
C THR A 129 9.04 8.71 -17.62
N ALA A 130 9.88 8.57 -16.60
CA ALA A 130 11.29 8.96 -16.70
C ALA A 130 12.28 8.04 -15.98
N TYR A 131 11.86 7.25 -14.99
CA TYR A 131 12.78 6.38 -14.25
C TYR A 131 13.14 5.12 -15.06
N GLY A 132 14.43 4.91 -15.33
CA GLY A 132 14.94 3.74 -16.07
C GLY A 132 14.95 3.86 -17.60
N GLN A 133 14.52 4.99 -18.18
CA GLN A 133 14.66 5.24 -19.61
C GLN A 133 16.00 5.94 -19.90
N ILE A 134 16.87 5.29 -20.69
CA ILE A 134 18.09 5.90 -21.23
C ILE A 134 17.63 7.08 -22.08
N LYS A 135 17.98 8.31 -21.69
CA LYS A 135 17.82 9.48 -22.57
C LYS A 135 18.74 9.27 -23.78
N SER A 136 18.15 8.99 -24.93
CA SER A 136 18.82 9.04 -26.25
C SER A 136 19.11 10.48 -26.64
#